data_AF-A0A7G2S5C1-F1
#
_entry.id   AF-A0A7G2S5C1-F1
#
_cell.length_a   1.000
_cell.length_b   1.000
_cell.length_c   1.000
_cell.angle_alpha   90.00
_cell.angle_beta   90.00
_cell.angle_gamma   90.00
#
_symmetry.space_group_name_H-M   'P 1'
#
loop_
_entity.id
_entity.type
_entity.pdbx_description
1 polymer ?
#
loop_
_entity_poly.entity_id
_entity_poly.type
_entity_poly.pdbx_seq_one_letter_code
_entity_poly.pdbx_strand_id
1 'polypeptide(L)'
;MFVALWLLLSIIYPQTGKTDSMVPLNDSELQSVTGGDAIQLTLRLRNNVGEDNAPDTACGGTPDPCRLGLEFVAREGNWLVLKEFYGSLAIEDVRLEGAYLSNSGSSYRDLSRFEDADGNCLLSPCNPDGLPAIQLDYPFAKGPGEYQDMHTFLNIGRMAVEVDDGATPGFMLDNNPGSALAFRMSDSASANGDMQMRFDGRAFLYGF
;
A
#
# COMPACT_ATOMS: atom_id res chain seq x y z
N MET A 1 -42.31 -2.23 52.86
CA MET A 1 -43.34 -1.99 51.84
C MET A 1 -43.32 -0.52 51.36
N PHE A 2 -42.14 0.02 51.02
CA PHE A 2 -41.98 1.43 50.61
C PHE A 2 -41.07 1.62 49.38
N VAL A 3 -40.32 0.59 48.97
CA VAL A 3 -39.42 0.62 47.81
C VAL A 3 -40.16 0.35 46.49
N ALA A 4 -41.19 -0.51 46.51
CA ALA A 4 -41.98 -0.83 45.32
C ALA A 4 -42.80 0.36 44.79
N LEU A 5 -43.19 1.30 45.67
CA LEU A 5 -43.99 2.46 45.29
C LEU A 5 -43.16 3.54 44.56
N TRP A 6 -41.86 3.63 44.84
CA TRP A 6 -40.93 4.56 44.16
C TRP A 6 -40.55 4.10 42.75
N LEU A 7 -40.45 2.79 42.52
CA LEU A 7 -40.21 2.23 41.19
C LEU A 7 -41.45 2.38 40.28
N LEU A 8 -42.66 2.35 40.85
CA LEU A 8 -43.90 2.55 40.10
C LEU A 8 -44.15 4.03 39.75
N LEU A 9 -43.68 4.99 40.56
CA LEU A 9 -43.82 6.42 40.24
C LEU A 9 -42.86 6.92 39.14
N SER A 10 -41.76 6.22 38.89
CA SER A 10 -40.81 6.57 37.83
C SER A 10 -41.25 6.13 36.42
N ILE A 11 -42.32 5.32 36.32
CA ILE A 11 -42.89 4.85 35.05
C ILE A 11 -43.98 5.82 34.53
N ILE A 12 -44.46 6.76 35.37
CA ILE A 12 -45.63 7.61 35.06
C ILE A 12 -45.25 9.02 34.60
N TYR A 13 -43.97 9.40 34.67
CA TYR A 13 -43.49 10.61 34.01
C TYR A 13 -42.95 10.27 32.62
N PRO A 14 -43.63 10.64 31.52
CA PRO A 14 -43.01 10.61 30.22
C PRO A 14 -41.82 11.57 30.26
N GLN A 15 -40.62 11.03 30.27
CA GLN A 15 -39.44 11.79 29.89
C GLN A 15 -39.64 12.13 28.41
N THR A 16 -40.13 13.34 28.13
CA THR A 16 -39.99 13.96 26.83
C THR A 16 -38.49 14.19 26.61
N GLY A 17 -37.80 13.11 26.22
CA GLY A 17 -36.52 13.24 25.55
C GLY A 17 -36.80 14.14 24.36
N LYS A 18 -36.18 15.31 24.34
CA LYS A 18 -36.06 16.09 23.12
C LYS A 18 -35.23 15.23 22.18
N THR A 19 -35.92 14.39 21.40
CA THR A 19 -35.40 14.01 20.11
C THR A 19 -35.33 15.35 19.39
N ASP A 20 -34.11 15.85 19.19
CA ASP A 20 -33.91 16.79 18.11
C ASP A 20 -34.48 16.08 16.88
N SER A 21 -35.41 16.74 16.21
CA SER A 21 -35.91 16.27 14.93
C SER A 21 -34.70 15.99 14.06
N MET A 22 -34.71 14.91 13.29
CA MET A 22 -33.72 14.69 12.23
C MET A 22 -33.77 15.91 11.29
N VAL A 23 -32.89 16.88 11.50
CA VAL A 23 -32.73 18.04 10.63
C VAL A 23 -31.74 17.63 9.54
N PRO A 24 -32.04 17.85 8.26
CA PRO A 24 -31.06 17.68 7.20
C PRO A 24 -29.81 18.51 7.52
N LEU A 25 -28.65 17.88 7.53
CA LEU A 25 -27.35 18.54 7.67
C LEU A 25 -27.26 19.68 6.64
N ASN A 26 -26.85 20.87 7.09
CA ASN A 26 -26.69 21.99 6.17
C ASN A 26 -25.40 21.80 5.32
N ASP A 27 -25.31 22.48 4.18
CA ASP A 27 -24.18 22.31 3.23
C ASP A 27 -22.79 22.53 3.87
N SER A 28 -22.66 23.33 4.93
CA SER A 28 -21.38 23.52 5.64
C SER A 28 -21.04 22.37 6.60
N GLU A 29 -22.04 21.65 7.10
CA GLU A 29 -21.89 20.42 7.87
C GLU A 29 -21.69 19.21 6.94
N LEU A 30 -22.34 19.21 5.77
CA LEU A 30 -22.02 18.28 4.67
C LEU A 30 -20.60 18.49 4.12
N GLN A 31 -20.09 19.73 4.13
CA GLN A 31 -18.71 20.02 3.72
C GLN A 31 -17.67 19.55 4.75
N SER A 32 -18.05 19.42 6.03
CA SER A 32 -17.19 18.83 7.08
C SER A 32 -17.32 17.31 7.18
N VAL A 33 -18.42 16.74 6.68
CA VAL A 33 -18.54 15.32 6.34
C VAL A 33 -17.94 15.11 4.95
N THR A 34 -16.61 15.15 4.85
CA THR A 34 -15.89 14.64 3.68
C THR A 34 -16.02 13.11 3.67
N GLY A 35 -17.21 12.64 3.31
CA GLY A 35 -17.56 11.26 3.08
C GLY A 35 -17.98 11.09 1.63
N GLY A 36 -17.06 11.36 0.70
CA GLY A 36 -17.05 10.52 -0.49
C GLY A 36 -16.61 9.14 -0.01
N ASP A 37 -17.25 8.06 -0.48
CA ASP A 37 -16.83 6.70 -0.16
C ASP A 37 -15.41 6.48 -0.68
N ALA A 38 -14.43 6.83 0.15
CA ALA A 38 -13.02 6.70 -0.13
C ALA A 38 -12.59 5.29 0.28
N ILE A 39 -11.94 4.58 -0.62
CA ILE A 39 -11.30 3.31 -0.28
C ILE A 39 -9.93 3.65 0.29
N GLN A 40 -9.72 3.35 1.56
CA GLN A 40 -8.40 3.37 2.16
C GLN A 40 -7.76 1.99 1.98
N LEU A 41 -6.58 1.96 1.36
CA LEU A 41 -5.82 0.75 1.12
C LEU A 41 -4.46 0.83 1.83
N THR A 42 -4.21 -0.18 2.65
CA THR A 42 -2.88 -0.50 3.17
C THR A 42 -2.45 -1.84 2.60
N LEU A 43 -1.26 -1.87 2.01
CA LEU A 43 -0.64 -3.07 1.46
C LEU A 43 0.58 -3.40 2.29
N ARG A 44 0.62 -4.60 2.89
CA ARG A 44 1.78 -5.08 3.64
C ARG A 44 2.25 -6.41 3.09
N LEU A 45 3.51 -6.46 2.71
CA LEU A 45 4.24 -7.65 2.32
C LEU A 45 5.34 -7.89 3.35
N ARG A 46 5.29 -9.02 4.04
CA ARG A 46 6.36 -9.50 4.92
C ARG A 46 6.86 -10.82 4.38
N ASN A 47 8.17 -10.91 4.17
CA ASN A 47 8.85 -12.11 3.76
C ASN A 47 9.99 -12.39 4.74
N ASN A 48 9.90 -13.54 5.40
CA ASN A 48 10.83 -14.02 6.42
C ASN A 48 11.02 -13.08 7.61
N VAL A 49 10.20 -12.06 7.79
CA VAL A 49 10.31 -11.12 8.92
C VAL A 49 9.06 -11.17 9.80
N GLY A 50 9.29 -11.04 11.10
CA GLY A 50 8.26 -10.81 12.09
C GLY A 50 7.64 -9.42 12.00
N GLU A 51 6.69 -9.14 12.87
CA GLU A 51 5.98 -7.85 12.91
C GLU A 51 6.89 -6.66 13.27
N ASP A 52 7.96 -6.92 14.00
CA ASP A 52 8.99 -5.97 14.44
C ASP A 52 10.19 -5.91 13.47
N ASN A 53 10.04 -6.45 12.25
CA ASN A 53 11.12 -6.67 11.29
C ASN A 53 12.27 -7.52 11.86
N ALA A 54 12.07 -8.26 12.94
CA ALA A 54 13.02 -9.28 13.35
C ALA A 54 13.06 -10.38 12.29
N PRO A 55 14.24 -10.84 11.87
CA PRO A 55 14.34 -11.98 10.99
C PRO A 55 13.68 -13.19 11.66
N ASP A 56 12.74 -13.84 10.97
CA ASP A 56 12.25 -15.15 11.36
C ASP A 56 13.42 -16.13 11.28
N THR A 57 13.82 -16.64 12.43
CA THR A 57 15.01 -17.50 12.58
C THR A 57 14.73 -18.96 12.21
N ALA A 58 13.52 -19.28 11.75
CA ALA A 58 13.16 -20.60 11.22
C ALA A 58 13.80 -20.90 9.84
N CYS A 59 14.96 -20.32 9.53
CA CYS A 59 15.79 -20.58 8.36
C CYS A 59 16.60 -21.87 8.50
N GLY A 60 15.91 -22.98 8.77
CA GLY A 60 16.53 -24.28 8.96
C GLY A 60 15.75 -25.34 8.21
N GLY A 61 16.42 -26.06 7.30
CA GLY A 61 15.82 -27.14 6.53
C GLY A 61 16.47 -27.32 5.17
N THR A 62 16.14 -28.42 4.50
CA THR A 62 16.40 -28.60 3.08
C THR A 62 15.03 -28.82 2.41
N PRO A 63 14.50 -27.84 1.67
CA PRO A 63 15.11 -26.55 1.30
C PRO A 63 15.08 -25.50 2.44
N ASP A 64 16.07 -24.60 2.45
CA ASP A 64 16.13 -23.46 3.38
C ASP A 64 15.06 -22.41 2.98
N PRO A 65 14.08 -22.12 3.86
CA PRO A 65 12.98 -21.21 3.55
C PRO A 65 13.41 -19.74 3.44
N CYS A 66 14.63 -19.39 3.87
CA CYS A 66 15.09 -18.01 3.91
C CYS A 66 15.84 -17.56 2.65
N ARG A 67 15.48 -18.17 1.52
CA ARG A 67 16.14 -18.00 0.24
C ARG A 67 15.13 -17.66 -0.85
N LEU A 68 15.54 -16.78 -1.77
CA LEU A 68 14.79 -16.48 -2.98
C LEU A 68 15.63 -16.87 -4.19
N GLY A 69 15.15 -17.85 -4.96
CA GLY A 69 15.73 -18.25 -6.23
C GLY A 69 15.07 -17.51 -7.40
N LEU A 70 15.87 -16.89 -8.25
CA LEU A 70 15.44 -16.28 -9.50
C LEU A 70 16.05 -17.05 -10.68
N GLU A 71 15.19 -17.55 -11.55
CA GLU A 71 15.59 -18.13 -12.83
C GLU A 71 15.30 -17.13 -13.95
N PHE A 72 16.23 -17.02 -14.89
CA PHE A 72 16.10 -16.13 -16.04
C PHE A 72 15.88 -16.95 -17.31
N VAL A 73 15.00 -16.43 -18.18
CA VAL A 73 14.77 -17.01 -19.51
C VAL A 73 16.08 -17.08 -20.29
N ALA A 74 16.30 -18.18 -21.02
CA ALA A 74 17.53 -18.52 -21.74
C ALA A 74 18.77 -18.85 -20.86
N ARG A 75 18.56 -19.04 -19.55
CA ARG A 75 19.55 -19.54 -18.59
C ARG A 75 18.95 -20.63 -17.71
N GLU A 76 18.10 -21.48 -18.29
CA GLU A 76 17.37 -22.52 -17.58
C GLU A 76 18.31 -23.43 -16.78
N GLY A 77 17.89 -23.77 -15.57
CA GLY A 77 18.68 -24.54 -14.61
C GLY A 77 19.85 -23.78 -13.98
N ASN A 78 19.96 -22.46 -14.18
CA ASN A 78 20.86 -21.59 -13.44
C ASN A 78 20.04 -20.59 -12.61
N TRP A 79 20.24 -20.64 -11.30
CA TRP A 79 19.48 -19.87 -10.33
C TRP A 79 20.35 -18.80 -9.70
N LEU A 80 19.92 -17.54 -9.78
CA LEU A 80 20.44 -16.51 -8.88
C LEU A 80 19.73 -16.66 -7.55
N VAL A 81 20.45 -17.12 -6.53
CA VAL A 81 19.90 -17.35 -5.21
C VAL A 81 20.31 -16.25 -4.25
N LEU A 82 19.33 -15.54 -3.72
CA LEU A 82 19.46 -14.59 -2.63
C LEU A 82 19.35 -15.38 -1.32
N LYS A 83 20.42 -15.39 -0.52
CA LYS A 83 20.47 -16.09 0.76
C LYS A 83 20.39 -15.10 1.91
N GLU A 84 19.90 -15.58 3.06
CA GLU A 84 19.64 -14.75 4.23
C GLU A 84 18.69 -13.58 3.85
N PHE A 85 17.65 -13.86 3.06
CA PHE A 85 16.78 -12.83 2.49
C PHE A 85 15.65 -12.48 3.46
N TYR A 86 15.54 -11.19 3.81
CA TYR A 86 14.50 -10.69 4.69
C TYR A 86 13.91 -9.41 4.11
N GLY A 87 12.59 -9.31 4.05
CA GLY A 87 11.91 -8.20 3.36
C GLY A 87 10.62 -7.80 4.04
N SER A 88 10.47 -6.51 4.26
CA SER A 88 9.23 -5.84 4.66
C SER A 88 8.97 -4.71 3.68
N LEU A 89 7.75 -4.65 3.17
CA LEU A 89 7.26 -3.50 2.43
C LEU A 89 5.84 -3.23 2.92
N ALA A 90 5.62 -2.04 3.45
CA ALA A 90 4.29 -1.55 3.73
C ALA A 90 4.07 -0.27 2.95
N ILE A 91 2.94 -0.19 2.25
CA ILE A 91 2.41 1.05 1.68
C ILE A 91 1.13 1.34 2.45
N GLU A 92 1.06 2.51 3.07
CA GLU A 92 0.04 2.86 4.06
C GLU A 92 -0.83 4.01 3.57
N ASP A 93 -2.12 3.98 3.94
CA ASP A 93 -3.06 5.09 3.74
C ASP A 93 -3.14 5.60 2.29
N VAL A 94 -3.13 4.67 1.32
CA VAL A 94 -3.50 5.01 -0.06
C VAL A 94 -4.99 5.29 -0.10
N ARG A 95 -5.38 6.49 -0.51
CA ARG A 95 -6.80 6.84 -0.64
C ARG A 95 -7.21 6.82 -2.10
N LEU A 96 -8.32 6.14 -2.36
CA LEU A 96 -8.95 6.08 -3.68
C LEU A 96 -10.33 6.71 -3.58
N GLU A 97 -10.53 7.80 -4.32
CA GLU A 97 -11.75 8.60 -4.26
C GLU A 97 -12.30 8.84 -5.66
N GLY A 98 -13.63 8.97 -5.77
CA GLY A 98 -14.24 9.45 -7.00
C GLY A 98 -13.97 10.94 -7.17
N ALA A 99 -13.44 11.34 -8.32
CA ALA A 99 -13.15 12.73 -8.65
C ALA A 99 -13.50 13.04 -10.11
N TYR A 100 -13.35 14.30 -10.50
CA TYR A 100 -13.46 14.74 -11.89
C TYR A 100 -12.11 15.29 -12.34
N LEU A 101 -11.73 14.99 -13.58
CA LEU A 101 -10.50 15.50 -14.16
C LEU A 101 -10.55 17.03 -14.25
N SER A 102 -9.63 17.69 -13.56
CA SER A 102 -9.49 19.14 -13.61
C SER A 102 -8.85 19.60 -14.92
N ASN A 103 -9.18 20.81 -15.38
CA ASN A 103 -8.51 21.42 -16.53
C ASN A 103 -7.01 21.57 -16.26
N SER A 104 -6.20 20.71 -16.89
CA SER A 104 -4.75 20.69 -16.71
C SER A 104 -4.08 21.60 -17.76
N GLY A 105 -4.14 22.92 -17.56
CA GLY A 105 -3.47 23.91 -18.40
C GLY A 105 -1.94 23.94 -18.23
N SER A 106 -1.26 22.78 -18.22
CA SER A 106 0.19 22.69 -18.08
C SER A 106 0.87 22.46 -19.44
N SER A 107 2.16 22.84 -19.54
CA SER A 107 2.98 22.54 -20.72
C SER A 107 3.25 21.03 -20.92
N TYR A 108 2.95 20.20 -19.93
CA TYR A 108 3.06 18.75 -19.98
C TYR A 108 1.76 18.06 -20.41
N ARG A 109 0.71 18.83 -20.72
CA ARG A 109 -0.53 18.30 -21.26
C ARG A 109 -0.27 17.70 -22.64
N ASP A 110 -0.58 16.42 -22.77
CA ASP A 110 -0.40 15.64 -23.98
C ASP A 110 -1.74 15.05 -24.41
N LEU A 111 -2.35 15.67 -25.41
CA LEU A 111 -3.67 15.28 -25.93
C LEU A 111 -3.60 14.05 -26.84
N SER A 112 -2.43 13.73 -27.40
CA SER A 112 -2.23 12.57 -28.27
C SER A 112 -2.43 11.23 -27.54
N ARG A 113 -2.42 11.24 -26.20
CA ARG A 113 -2.76 10.07 -25.37
C ARG A 113 -4.21 9.61 -25.52
N PHE A 114 -5.07 10.49 -26.04
CA PHE A 114 -6.47 10.22 -26.30
C PHE A 114 -6.73 10.04 -27.80
N GLU A 115 -5.68 9.82 -28.61
CA GLU A 115 -5.77 9.52 -30.03
C GLU A 115 -5.48 8.03 -30.27
N ASP A 116 -6.10 7.46 -31.30
CA ASP A 116 -5.75 6.13 -31.80
C ASP A 116 -4.46 6.18 -32.65
N ALA A 117 -4.03 5.02 -33.17
CA ALA A 117 -2.84 4.92 -34.01
C ALA A 117 -2.95 5.72 -35.33
N ASP A 118 -4.17 6.07 -35.75
CA ASP A 118 -4.47 6.83 -36.97
C ASP A 118 -4.66 8.34 -36.67
N GLY A 119 -4.50 8.76 -35.41
CA GLY A 119 -4.66 10.14 -34.97
C GLY A 119 -6.11 10.58 -34.74
N ASN A 120 -7.07 9.64 -34.71
CA ASN A 120 -8.45 9.97 -34.39
C ASN A 120 -8.63 10.04 -32.88
N CYS A 121 -9.26 11.10 -32.41
CA CYS A 121 -9.56 11.24 -31.00
C CYS A 121 -10.59 10.20 -30.53
N LEU A 122 -10.20 9.46 -29.49
CA LEU A 122 -10.99 8.47 -28.77
C LEU A 122 -12.04 9.14 -27.86
N LEU A 123 -11.87 10.43 -27.56
CA LEU A 123 -12.80 11.26 -26.80
C LEU A 123 -13.37 12.38 -27.68
N SER A 124 -14.65 12.71 -27.48
CA SER A 124 -15.32 13.83 -28.15
C SER A 124 -15.84 14.85 -27.14
N PRO A 125 -15.24 16.06 -27.05
CA PRO A 125 -14.02 16.51 -27.72
C PRO A 125 -12.77 15.77 -27.20
N CYS A 126 -11.62 15.91 -27.88
CA CYS A 126 -10.31 15.30 -27.56
C CYS A 126 -9.69 15.88 -26.28
N ASN A 127 -10.49 15.89 -25.23
CA ASN A 127 -10.24 16.56 -24.00
C ASN A 127 -10.96 15.79 -22.88
N PRO A 128 -10.20 15.19 -21.95
CA PRO A 128 -10.78 14.45 -20.85
C PRO A 128 -11.25 15.36 -19.69
N ASP A 129 -11.10 16.69 -19.81
CA ASP A 129 -11.50 17.64 -18.76
C ASP A 129 -12.97 17.45 -18.38
N GLY A 130 -13.24 17.35 -17.07
CA GLY A 130 -14.58 17.17 -16.52
C GLY A 130 -15.10 15.73 -16.58
N LEU A 131 -14.34 14.76 -17.08
CA LEU A 131 -14.73 13.36 -17.05
C LEU A 131 -14.51 12.74 -15.66
N PRO A 132 -15.37 11.81 -15.23
CA PRO A 132 -15.19 11.09 -13.97
C PRO A 132 -13.89 10.29 -13.97
N ALA A 133 -13.13 10.36 -12.89
CA ALA A 133 -11.88 9.63 -12.69
C ALA A 133 -11.79 9.11 -11.25
N ILE A 134 -10.88 8.17 -11.02
CA ILE A 134 -10.49 7.76 -9.68
C ILE A 134 -9.25 8.59 -9.31
N GLN A 135 -9.35 9.37 -8.24
CA GLN A 135 -8.21 10.04 -7.65
C GLN A 135 -7.52 9.06 -6.69
N LEU A 136 -6.20 8.91 -6.84
CA LEU A 136 -5.33 8.30 -5.86
C LEU A 136 -4.53 9.42 -5.17
N ASP A 137 -4.60 9.47 -3.86
CA ASP A 137 -3.84 10.44 -3.08
C ASP A 137 -3.37 9.91 -1.73
N TYR A 138 -2.43 10.65 -1.15
CA TYR A 138 -1.98 10.51 0.21
C TYR A 138 -2.29 11.82 0.97
N PRO A 139 -2.48 11.76 2.30
CA PRO A 139 -2.80 12.94 3.09
C PRO A 139 -1.78 14.06 2.87
N PHE A 140 -2.23 15.18 2.31
CA PHE A 140 -1.35 16.29 1.87
C PHE A 140 -0.76 17.11 3.03
N ALA A 141 -1.39 17.09 4.20
CA ALA A 141 -1.04 17.91 5.36
C ALA A 141 -0.22 17.15 6.41
N LYS A 142 0.94 16.60 6.00
CA LYS A 142 1.86 15.91 6.91
C LYS A 142 2.93 16.86 7.45
N GLY A 143 3.18 16.76 8.75
CA GLY A 143 4.20 17.53 9.46
C GLY A 143 5.62 17.24 8.96
N PRO A 144 6.60 18.12 9.23
CA PRO A 144 8.01 17.82 8.97
C PRO A 144 8.44 16.54 9.69
N GLY A 145 9.04 15.59 8.97
CA GLY A 145 9.48 14.32 9.55
C GLY A 145 8.48 13.16 9.44
N GLU A 146 7.27 13.40 8.91
CA GLU A 146 6.25 12.36 8.73
C GLU A 146 6.41 11.66 7.36
N TYR A 147 7.17 10.56 7.34
CA TYR A 147 7.49 9.78 6.13
C TYR A 147 6.80 8.41 6.09
N GLN A 148 5.58 8.31 6.61
CA GLN A 148 4.92 7.03 6.89
C GLN A 148 4.06 6.48 5.72
N ASP A 149 4.26 6.95 4.48
CA ASP A 149 3.50 6.43 3.34
C ASP A 149 4.03 5.08 2.86
N MET A 150 5.35 4.92 2.93
CA MET A 150 5.99 3.65 2.62
C MET A 150 7.05 3.35 3.65
N HIS A 151 6.97 2.14 4.18
CA HIS A 151 7.97 1.53 5.04
C HIS A 151 8.63 0.41 4.26
N THR A 152 9.95 0.39 4.21
CA THR A 152 10.66 -0.71 3.60
C THR A 152 11.89 -1.10 4.39
N PHE A 153 12.04 -2.40 4.58
CA PHE A 153 13.24 -3.04 5.09
C PHE A 153 13.60 -4.15 4.12
N LEU A 154 14.85 -4.18 3.68
CA LEU A 154 15.33 -5.26 2.81
C LEU A 154 16.73 -5.65 3.24
N ASN A 155 16.96 -6.95 3.36
CA ASN A 155 18.25 -7.55 3.57
C ASN A 155 18.47 -8.68 2.57
N ILE A 156 19.57 -8.59 1.83
CA ILE A 156 20.18 -9.71 1.12
C ILE A 156 21.55 -9.89 1.75
N GLY A 157 21.72 -10.97 2.52
CA GLY A 157 22.99 -11.24 3.18
C GLY A 157 24.02 -11.80 2.22
N ARG A 158 23.61 -12.62 1.25
CA ARG A 158 24.52 -13.18 0.23
C ARG A 158 23.79 -13.44 -1.08
N MET A 159 24.57 -13.49 -2.16
CA MET A 159 24.07 -13.88 -3.47
C MET A 159 24.96 -14.98 -4.05
N ALA A 160 24.35 -16.01 -4.61
CA ALA A 160 25.05 -17.13 -5.23
C ALA A 160 24.39 -17.48 -6.57
N VAL A 161 25.16 -18.08 -7.48
CA VAL A 161 24.57 -18.82 -8.60
C VAL A 161 24.60 -20.30 -8.24
N GLU A 162 23.46 -20.96 -8.29
CA GLU A 162 23.33 -22.41 -8.08
C GLU A 162 22.72 -23.05 -9.33
N VAL A 163 23.28 -24.19 -9.74
CA VAL A 163 22.92 -24.87 -10.98
C VAL A 163 22.21 -26.17 -10.64
N ASP A 164 21.21 -26.55 -11.41
CA ASP A 164 20.54 -27.84 -11.28
C ASP A 164 21.54 -29.00 -11.32
N ASP A 165 21.35 -29.99 -10.46
CA ASP A 165 22.18 -31.20 -10.44
C ASP A 165 21.51 -32.41 -11.12
N GLY A 166 20.50 -32.14 -11.95
CA GLY A 166 19.71 -33.11 -12.68
C GLY A 166 18.54 -33.70 -11.87
N ALA A 167 18.70 -33.92 -10.56
CA ALA A 167 17.64 -34.41 -9.68
C ALA A 167 16.99 -33.30 -8.85
N THR A 168 17.74 -32.23 -8.57
CA THR A 168 17.38 -31.16 -7.67
C THR A 168 17.62 -29.81 -8.37
N PRO A 169 16.57 -28.98 -8.51
CA PRO A 169 16.73 -27.60 -8.91
C PRO A 169 17.77 -26.85 -8.07
N GLY A 170 18.59 -26.02 -8.73
CA GLY A 170 19.73 -25.34 -8.12
C GLY A 170 19.35 -24.52 -6.90
N PHE A 171 18.19 -23.86 -6.89
CA PHE A 171 17.75 -23.06 -5.73
C PHE A 171 17.55 -23.85 -4.43
N MET A 172 17.44 -25.18 -4.49
CA MET A 172 17.26 -26.06 -3.33
C MET A 172 18.57 -26.67 -2.81
N LEU A 173 19.68 -26.56 -3.55
CA LEU A 173 20.92 -27.27 -3.25
C LEU A 173 21.70 -26.71 -2.06
N ASP A 174 21.67 -25.38 -1.87
CA ASP A 174 22.43 -24.67 -0.83
C ASP A 174 23.93 -24.95 -0.80
N ASN A 175 24.50 -25.42 -1.91
CA ASN A 175 25.87 -25.92 -1.96
C ASN A 175 26.90 -24.80 -2.23
N ASN A 176 26.45 -23.61 -2.63
CA ASN A 176 27.34 -22.49 -2.93
C ASN A 176 27.25 -21.43 -1.82
N PRO A 177 28.30 -21.20 -1.02
CA PRO A 177 28.23 -20.23 0.09
C PRO A 177 27.99 -18.77 -0.36
N GLY A 178 28.13 -18.46 -1.66
CA GLY A 178 27.83 -17.17 -2.26
C GLY A 178 29.02 -16.20 -2.30
N SER A 179 28.87 -15.13 -3.09
CA SER A 179 29.81 -14.01 -3.19
C SER A 179 29.27 -12.82 -2.39
N ALA A 180 30.15 -12.12 -1.66
CA ALA A 180 29.86 -11.16 -0.60
C ALA A 180 29.22 -9.81 -1.06
N LEU A 181 28.47 -9.80 -2.15
CA LEU A 181 27.57 -8.69 -2.50
C LEU A 181 26.28 -8.83 -1.69
N ALA A 182 26.41 -8.52 -0.40
CA ALA A 182 25.29 -8.28 0.48
C ALA A 182 24.82 -6.83 0.28
N PHE A 183 23.52 -6.59 0.28
CA PHE A 183 23.03 -5.23 0.43
C PHE A 183 21.83 -5.18 1.35
N ARG A 184 21.72 -4.05 2.03
CA ARG A 184 20.74 -3.81 3.05
C ARG A 184 20.20 -2.40 2.88
N MET A 185 18.89 -2.28 2.90
CA MET A 185 18.18 -1.00 2.95
C MET A 185 17.40 -0.95 4.25
N SER A 186 17.77 0.00 5.11
CA SER A 186 17.14 0.25 6.40
C SER A 186 17.34 1.70 6.79
N ASP A 187 16.47 2.20 7.65
CA ASP A 187 16.66 3.49 8.31
C ASP A 187 17.82 3.45 9.31
N SER A 188 18.44 4.60 9.58
CA SER A 188 19.57 4.72 10.49
C SER A 188 19.20 4.63 11.98
N ALA A 189 17.92 4.75 12.35
CA ALA A 189 17.48 4.71 13.75
C ALA A 189 17.65 3.33 14.41
N SER A 190 17.69 2.24 13.64
CA SER A 190 17.98 0.91 14.14
C SER A 190 18.54 0.01 13.03
N ALA A 191 19.17 -1.12 13.40
CA ALA A 191 19.72 -2.03 12.39
C ALA A 191 18.65 -2.44 11.36
N ASN A 192 17.48 -2.93 11.80
CA ASN A 192 16.37 -3.37 10.94
C ASN A 192 15.26 -2.29 10.82
N GLY A 193 15.62 -1.02 10.97
CA GLY A 193 14.64 0.07 10.89
C GLY A 193 14.06 0.15 9.49
N ASP A 194 12.74 0.35 9.39
CA ASP A 194 12.13 0.62 8.10
C ASP A 194 12.63 1.97 7.58
N MET A 195 13.21 1.96 6.38
CA MET A 195 13.34 3.18 5.61
C MET A 195 11.94 3.72 5.33
N GLN A 196 11.74 4.98 5.64
CA GLN A 196 10.46 5.67 5.54
C GLN A 196 10.47 6.61 4.33
N MET A 197 9.41 6.58 3.54
CA MET A 197 9.20 7.51 2.44
C MET A 197 7.84 8.18 2.52
N ARG A 198 7.82 9.46 2.14
CA ARG A 198 6.60 10.25 1.96
C ARG A 198 6.27 10.33 0.47
N PHE A 199 5.01 10.18 0.14
CA PHE A 199 4.49 10.50 -1.18
C PHE A 199 3.67 11.78 -1.10
N ASP A 200 4.01 12.74 -1.94
CA ASP A 200 3.25 13.97 -2.09
C ASP A 200 2.67 14.05 -3.50
N GLY A 201 1.40 14.42 -3.57
CA GLY A 201 0.71 14.64 -4.83
C GLY A 201 -0.58 13.84 -4.94
N ARG A 202 -1.21 13.98 -6.10
CA ARG A 202 -2.44 13.29 -6.47
C ARG A 202 -2.27 12.73 -7.87
N ALA A 203 -2.64 11.48 -8.05
CA ALA A 203 -2.74 10.85 -9.35
C ALA A 203 -4.22 10.71 -9.71
N PHE A 204 -4.55 10.85 -11.00
CA PHE A 204 -5.89 10.59 -11.50
C PHE A 204 -5.81 9.42 -12.47
N LEU A 205 -6.57 8.36 -12.19
CA LEU A 205 -6.78 7.24 -13.08
C LEU A 205 -8.10 7.44 -13.81
N TYR A 206 -8.00 7.48 -15.14
CA TYR A 206 -9.13 7.61 -16.05
C TYR A 206 -9.02 6.52 -17.12
N GLY A 207 -10.15 5.88 -17.43
CA GLY A 207 -10.26 4.87 -18.48
C GLY A 207 -11.37 5.23 -19.46
N PHE A 208 -11.19 4.83 -20.72
CA PHE A 208 -12.18 4.90 -21.79
C PHE A 208 -12.35 3.53 -22.44
#